data_AF-A0A4U1J5D9-F1
#
_entry.id   AF-A0A4U1J5D9-F1
#
_cell.length_a   1.000
_cell.length_b   1.000
_cell.length_c   1.000
_cell.angle_alpha   90.00
_cell.angle_beta   90.00
_cell.angle_gamma   90.00
#
_symmetry.space_group_name_H-M   'P 1'
#
loop_
_entity.id
_entity.type
_entity.pdbx_description
1 polymer ?
#
loop_
_entity_poly.entity_id
_entity_poly.type
_entity_poly.pdbx_seq_one_letter_code
_entity_poly.pdbx_strand_id
1 'polypeptide(L)'
;MSMTRETTRSACRICGARGAPEESFEEIACFRCATCGTVQSNVLPTVEELAKHYAGFSESYTAGMGAERFAREMPKRHAAKLALVRRHQPKGRLLDVGCGEGGFLSQALEAGFDAVGCDYSVRKEYAPGVQVFPGNLDAEGGLPFEDGSFDAVTSWAVIEHVRDPHAAMREVRRVLKPGGFFFCDTPLCGDASERDVAARSHWFCPPEHIHVFSYGSLSRLVWAAGLDVVYSTPSFERSAPRYVARRLRNVLVGVVLGRALRHFDADAWERRRQRVVTQIGDIQLLVAQKPRG
;
A
#
# COMPACT_ATOMS: atom_id res chain seq x y z
N MET A 1 -23.97 19.20 -18.48
CA MET A 1 -23.99 17.89 -19.19
C MET A 1 -23.69 16.82 -18.16
N SER A 2 -24.70 16.04 -17.79
CA SER A 2 -24.60 14.94 -16.84
C SER A 2 -23.79 13.81 -17.48
N MET A 3 -22.55 13.61 -17.04
CA MET A 3 -21.75 12.46 -17.45
C MET A 3 -22.22 11.26 -16.62
N THR A 4 -23.06 10.42 -17.22
CA THR A 4 -23.36 9.08 -16.71
C THR A 4 -22.08 8.27 -16.68
N ARG A 5 -21.39 8.26 -15.53
CA ARG A 5 -20.24 7.38 -15.27
C ARG A 5 -20.78 5.96 -15.14
N GLU A 6 -20.45 5.14 -16.11
CA GLU A 6 -20.89 3.75 -16.22
C GLU A 6 -20.41 2.95 -15.00
N THR A 7 -21.31 2.66 -14.07
CA THR A 7 -21.08 1.79 -12.91
C THR A 7 -21.06 0.32 -13.35
N THR A 8 -20.12 -0.05 -14.22
CA THR A 8 -19.89 -1.47 -14.51
C THR A 8 -19.39 -2.14 -13.23
N ARG A 9 -20.10 -3.17 -12.76
CA ARG A 9 -19.65 -4.08 -11.69
C ARG A 9 -18.36 -4.78 -12.16
N SER A 10 -17.24 -4.09 -11.94
CA SER A 10 -15.92 -4.50 -12.40
C SER A 10 -15.41 -5.64 -11.52
N ALA A 11 -14.75 -6.62 -12.13
CA ALA A 11 -14.05 -7.67 -11.41
C ALA A 11 -13.07 -7.05 -10.39
N CYS A 12 -12.82 -7.73 -9.28
CA CYS A 12 -11.80 -7.29 -8.33
C CYS A 12 -10.44 -7.18 -9.03
N ARG A 13 -9.78 -6.01 -8.97
CA ARG A 13 -8.49 -5.77 -9.65
C ARG A 13 -7.35 -6.54 -8.98
N ILE A 14 -7.54 -6.99 -7.74
CA ILE A 14 -6.53 -7.79 -7.03
C ILE A 14 -6.67 -9.29 -7.33
N CYS A 15 -7.86 -9.87 -7.17
CA CYS A 15 -8.06 -11.32 -7.27
C CYS A 15 -8.89 -11.81 -8.48
N GLY A 16 -9.39 -10.91 -9.33
CA GLY A 16 -10.16 -11.26 -10.52
C GLY A 16 -11.58 -11.76 -10.26
N ALA A 17 -11.99 -11.95 -9.00
CA ALA A 17 -13.32 -12.44 -8.66
C ALA A 17 -14.42 -11.53 -9.20
N ARG A 18 -15.44 -12.15 -9.82
CA ARG A 18 -16.69 -11.51 -10.27
C ARG A 18 -17.78 -11.82 -9.26
N GLY A 19 -18.51 -10.80 -8.80
CA GLY A 19 -19.59 -10.98 -7.82
C GLY A 19 -20.10 -9.65 -7.29
N ALA A 20 -21.24 -9.67 -6.60
CA ALA A 20 -21.70 -8.51 -5.86
C ALA A 20 -20.66 -8.17 -4.77
N PRO A 21 -20.36 -6.88 -4.56
CA PRO A 21 -19.47 -6.51 -3.47
C PRO A 21 -20.08 -6.91 -2.13
N GLU A 22 -19.25 -7.23 -1.14
CA GLU A 22 -19.72 -7.47 0.21
C GLU A 22 -20.45 -6.23 0.75
N GLU A 23 -19.92 -5.05 0.40
CA GLU A 23 -20.45 -3.73 0.72
C GLU A 23 -20.13 -2.77 -0.44
N SER A 24 -21.10 -1.94 -0.85
CA SER A 24 -20.94 -0.85 -1.83
C SER A 24 -21.28 0.49 -1.20
N PHE A 25 -20.46 1.51 -1.46
CA PHE A 25 -20.64 2.86 -0.95
C PHE A 25 -20.82 3.80 -2.13
N GLU A 26 -22.08 4.07 -2.51
CA GLU A 26 -22.41 4.87 -3.70
C GLU A 26 -21.91 6.31 -3.59
N GLU A 27 -21.92 6.88 -2.39
CA GLU A 27 -21.49 8.26 -2.10
C GLU A 27 -20.00 8.51 -2.40
N ILE A 28 -19.15 7.48 -2.30
CA ILE A 28 -17.70 7.55 -2.51
C ILE A 28 -17.23 6.60 -3.62
N ALA A 29 -18.18 6.04 -4.38
CA ALA A 29 -17.97 5.10 -5.47
C ALA A 29 -16.90 4.03 -5.16
N CYS A 30 -17.06 3.26 -4.08
CA CYS A 30 -16.14 2.18 -3.73
C CYS A 30 -16.84 0.88 -3.30
N PHE A 31 -16.09 -0.22 -3.25
CA PHE A 31 -16.63 -1.54 -2.91
C PHE A 31 -15.62 -2.46 -2.21
N ARG A 32 -16.12 -3.40 -1.40
CA ARG A 32 -15.31 -4.48 -0.80
C ARG A 32 -15.48 -5.79 -1.56
N CYS A 33 -14.38 -6.43 -1.96
CA CYS A 33 -14.42 -7.74 -2.60
C CYS A 33 -14.75 -8.86 -1.59
N ALA A 34 -15.81 -9.64 -1.86
CA ALA A 34 -16.20 -10.76 -1.00
C ALA A 34 -15.18 -11.92 -0.96
N THR A 35 -14.28 -12.02 -1.95
CA THR A 35 -13.31 -13.13 -2.08
C THR A 35 -11.96 -12.85 -1.43
N CYS A 36 -11.46 -11.62 -1.57
CA CYS A 36 -10.14 -11.24 -1.03
C CYS A 36 -10.20 -10.16 0.04
N GLY A 37 -11.35 -9.53 0.27
CA GLY A 37 -11.54 -8.52 1.30
C GLY A 37 -10.99 -7.13 0.98
N THR A 38 -10.24 -6.95 -0.13
CA THR A 38 -9.74 -5.64 -0.57
C THR A 38 -10.88 -4.65 -0.77
N VAL A 39 -10.72 -3.44 -0.26
CA VAL A 39 -11.58 -2.29 -0.57
C VAL A 39 -10.99 -1.55 -1.76
N GLN A 40 -11.79 -1.27 -2.78
CA GLN A 40 -11.31 -0.67 -4.01
C GLN A 40 -12.29 0.39 -4.51
N SER A 41 -11.76 1.42 -5.17
CA SER A 41 -12.60 2.36 -5.90
C SER A 41 -13.28 1.69 -7.11
N ASN A 42 -14.54 2.04 -7.34
CA ASN A 42 -15.28 1.75 -8.58
C ASN A 42 -14.84 2.69 -9.72
N VAL A 43 -14.29 3.85 -9.38
CA VAL A 43 -13.84 4.87 -10.33
C VAL A 43 -12.34 5.03 -10.18
N LEU A 44 -11.59 4.69 -11.22
CA LEU A 44 -10.16 4.97 -11.26
C LEU A 44 -9.96 6.41 -11.75
N PRO A 45 -9.05 7.17 -11.13
CA PRO A 45 -8.63 8.44 -11.69
C PRO A 45 -7.94 8.23 -13.04
N THR A 46 -8.06 9.21 -13.94
CA THR A 46 -7.29 9.20 -15.19
C THR A 46 -5.82 9.53 -14.93
N VAL A 47 -4.96 9.25 -15.90
CA VAL A 47 -3.53 9.62 -15.82
C VAL A 47 -3.39 11.13 -15.66
N GLU A 48 -4.20 11.92 -16.36
CA GLU A 48 -4.19 13.37 -16.28
C GLU A 48 -4.71 13.90 -14.93
N GLU A 49 -5.72 13.24 -14.34
CA GLU A 49 -6.22 13.59 -13.01
C GLU A 49 -5.15 13.34 -11.94
N LEU A 50 -4.47 12.18 -11.99
CA LEU A 50 -3.31 11.89 -11.13
C LEU A 50 -2.18 12.89 -11.37
N ALA A 51 -1.87 13.21 -12.63
CA ALA A 51 -0.81 14.16 -12.97
C ALA A 51 -1.03 15.53 -12.33
N LYS A 52 -2.27 16.03 -12.44
CA LYS A 52 -2.67 17.30 -11.83
C LYS A 52 -2.65 17.24 -10.31
N HIS A 53 -3.06 16.11 -9.73
CA HIS A 53 -3.05 15.91 -8.29
C HIS A 53 -1.64 15.92 -7.73
N TYR A 54 -0.69 15.26 -8.39
CA TYR A 54 0.71 15.20 -7.95
C TYR A 54 1.54 16.43 -8.35
N ALA A 55 1.09 17.25 -9.29
CA ALA A 55 1.72 18.52 -9.64
C ALA A 55 1.73 19.49 -8.44
N GLY A 56 2.86 19.56 -7.72
CA GLY A 56 3.04 20.40 -6.53
C GLY A 56 2.72 19.72 -5.19
N PHE A 57 2.20 18.49 -5.21
CA PHE A 57 1.87 17.74 -3.99
C PHE A 57 3.12 17.34 -3.21
N SER A 58 4.21 16.97 -3.90
CA SER A 58 5.46 16.57 -3.24
C SER A 58 6.09 17.69 -2.40
N GLU A 59 5.84 18.97 -2.73
CA GLU A 59 6.44 20.11 -2.03
C GLU A 59 5.73 20.44 -0.70
N SER A 60 4.51 19.93 -0.50
CA SER A 60 3.70 20.17 0.72
C SER A 60 3.30 18.89 1.44
N TYR A 61 3.76 17.72 0.97
CA TYR A 61 3.42 16.44 1.56
C TYR A 61 4.09 16.24 2.91
N THR A 62 3.27 16.07 3.95
CA THR A 62 3.74 15.84 5.32
C THR A 62 3.25 14.52 5.90
N ALA A 63 2.76 13.59 5.08
CA ALA A 63 2.18 12.31 5.52
C ALA A 63 1.10 12.49 6.62
N GLY A 64 0.28 13.54 6.51
CA GLY A 64 -0.72 13.89 7.51
C GLY A 64 -0.15 14.33 8.87
N MET A 65 1.15 14.65 8.93
CA MET A 65 1.82 15.21 10.10
C MET A 65 2.04 16.72 9.94
N GLY A 66 2.38 17.42 11.02
CA GLY A 66 2.95 18.77 10.89
C GLY A 66 4.39 18.70 10.36
N ALA A 67 4.83 19.70 9.60
CA ALA A 67 6.15 19.74 8.96
C ALA A 67 7.32 19.41 9.92
N GLU A 68 7.33 20.00 11.12
CA GLU A 68 8.36 19.71 12.13
C GLU A 68 8.39 18.25 12.58
N ARG A 69 7.20 17.64 12.72
CA ARG A 69 7.10 16.23 13.09
C ARG A 69 7.53 15.34 11.93
N PHE A 70 7.15 15.69 10.71
CA PHE A 70 7.57 14.98 9.51
C PHE A 70 9.10 14.94 9.40
N ALA A 71 9.75 16.11 9.50
CA ALA A 71 11.21 16.23 9.44
C ALA A 71 11.92 15.39 10.52
N ARG A 72 11.34 15.25 11.71
CA ARG A 72 11.91 14.47 12.81
C ARG A 72 11.67 12.96 12.70
N GLU A 73 10.50 12.53 12.23
CA GLU A 73 10.09 11.12 12.25
C GLU A 73 10.41 10.37 10.96
N MET A 74 10.37 11.03 9.79
CA MET A 74 10.62 10.38 8.50
C MET A 74 12.02 9.77 8.38
N PRO A 75 13.12 10.45 8.79
CA PRO A 75 14.44 9.83 8.75
C PRO A 75 14.52 8.53 9.55
N LYS A 76 13.80 8.43 10.67
CA LYS A 76 13.74 7.21 11.50
C LYS A 76 12.95 6.09 10.81
N ARG A 77 11.84 6.44 10.14
CA ARG A 77 11.05 5.50 9.34
C ARG A 77 11.87 4.95 8.18
N HIS A 78 12.59 5.81 7.46
CA HIS A 78 13.52 5.41 6.40
C HIS A 78 14.62 4.49 6.94
N ALA A 79 15.21 4.81 8.09
CA ALA A 79 16.25 3.98 8.69
C ALA A 79 15.73 2.57 9.07
N ALA A 80 14.51 2.48 9.59
CA ALA A 80 13.87 1.19 9.89
C ALA A 80 13.60 0.37 8.61
N LYS A 81 13.12 1.02 7.54
CA LYS A 81 12.93 0.41 6.23
C LYS A 81 14.25 -0.08 5.64
N LEU A 82 15.31 0.73 5.73
CA LEU A 82 16.65 0.39 5.27
C LEU A 82 17.25 -0.78 6.07
N ALA A 83 17.01 -0.84 7.38
CA ALA A 83 17.43 -1.98 8.19
C ALA A 83 16.74 -3.29 7.74
N LEU A 84 15.45 -3.23 7.38
CA LEU A 84 14.74 -4.36 6.78
C LEU A 84 15.36 -4.76 5.43
N VAL A 85 15.64 -3.78 4.55
CA VAL A 85 16.30 -4.05 3.27
C VAL A 85 17.65 -4.73 3.48
N ARG A 86 18.52 -4.19 4.34
CA ARG A 86 19.87 -4.73 4.59
C ARG A 86 19.87 -6.12 5.22
N ARG A 87 18.81 -6.51 5.92
CA ARG A 87 18.65 -7.86 6.48
C ARG A 87 18.55 -8.92 5.38
N HIS A 88 17.94 -8.58 4.24
CA HIS A 88 17.72 -9.50 3.12
C HIS A 88 18.71 -9.27 1.97
N GLN A 89 19.06 -8.01 1.70
CA GLN A 89 20.00 -7.60 0.66
C GLN A 89 20.96 -6.55 1.22
N PRO A 90 22.15 -6.92 1.73
CA PRO A 90 23.03 -5.99 2.46
C PRO A 90 23.76 -4.96 1.58
N LYS A 91 23.83 -5.20 0.26
CA LYS A 91 24.50 -4.36 -0.74
C LYS A 91 23.93 -4.64 -2.13
N GLY A 92 24.31 -3.84 -3.13
CA GLY A 92 23.97 -4.07 -4.53
C GLY A 92 23.21 -2.89 -5.12
N ARG A 93 22.58 -3.13 -6.27
CA ARG A 93 21.82 -2.10 -6.98
C ARG A 93 20.38 -2.06 -6.48
N LEU A 94 19.92 -0.88 -6.07
CA LEU A 94 18.60 -0.66 -5.49
C LEU A 94 17.79 0.32 -6.35
N LEU A 95 16.54 -0.03 -6.61
CA LEU A 95 15.55 0.88 -7.20
C LEU A 95 14.49 1.23 -6.16
N ASP A 96 14.29 2.52 -5.90
CA ASP A 96 13.18 3.01 -5.08
C ASP A 96 12.09 3.60 -5.98
N VAL A 97 10.93 2.94 -6.05
CA VAL A 97 9.81 3.33 -6.92
C VAL A 97 8.75 4.08 -6.11
N GLY A 98 8.37 5.27 -6.59
CA GLY A 98 7.62 6.27 -5.82
C GLY A 98 8.49 6.93 -4.76
N CYS A 99 9.73 7.31 -5.12
CA CYS A 99 10.72 7.79 -4.17
C CYS A 99 10.42 9.19 -3.59
N GLY A 100 9.45 9.92 -4.14
CA GLY A 100 9.03 11.24 -3.66
C GLY A 100 10.18 12.23 -3.58
N GLU A 101 10.48 12.75 -2.38
CA GLU A 101 11.60 13.68 -2.16
C GLU A 101 12.99 13.01 -2.13
N GLY A 102 13.06 11.68 -2.23
CA GLY A 102 14.32 10.93 -2.22
C GLY A 102 14.92 10.70 -0.84
N GLY A 103 14.18 10.96 0.25
CA GLY A 103 14.70 10.83 1.62
C GLY A 103 15.12 9.40 2.01
N PHE A 104 14.44 8.36 1.50
CA PHE A 104 14.86 6.97 1.68
C PHE A 104 16.10 6.67 0.81
N LEU A 105 16.07 7.14 -0.43
CA LEU A 105 17.13 6.97 -1.41
C LEU A 105 18.47 7.55 -0.93
N SER A 106 18.47 8.75 -0.32
CA SER A 106 19.66 9.32 0.31
C SER A 106 20.27 8.40 1.37
N GLN A 107 19.44 7.81 2.25
CA GLN A 107 19.94 6.88 3.26
C GLN A 107 20.45 5.57 2.67
N ALA A 108 19.84 5.09 1.58
CA ALA A 108 20.33 3.91 0.86
C ALA A 108 21.72 4.16 0.25
N LEU A 109 21.94 5.33 -0.36
CA LEU A 109 23.24 5.77 -0.87
C LEU A 109 24.28 5.87 0.26
N GLU A 110 23.94 6.50 1.38
CA GLU A 110 24.81 6.60 2.57
C GLU A 110 25.18 5.23 3.14
N ALA A 111 24.29 4.24 3.02
CA ALA A 111 24.55 2.86 3.43
C ALA A 111 25.33 2.02 2.40
N GLY A 112 25.72 2.60 1.27
CA GLY A 112 26.58 1.98 0.27
C GLY A 112 25.85 1.17 -0.82
N PHE A 113 24.55 1.39 -1.03
CA PHE A 113 23.86 0.87 -2.20
C PHE A 113 24.17 1.70 -3.45
N ASP A 114 24.20 1.06 -4.61
CA ASP A 114 24.07 1.73 -5.91
C ASP A 114 22.59 1.98 -6.16
N ALA A 115 22.08 3.11 -5.65
CA ALA A 115 20.65 3.35 -5.54
C ALA A 115 20.18 4.45 -6.49
N VAL A 116 19.07 4.18 -7.20
CA VAL A 116 18.37 5.15 -8.04
C VAL A 116 16.88 5.17 -7.70
N GLY A 117 16.24 6.30 -7.94
CA GLY A 117 14.81 6.48 -7.72
C GLY A 117 14.04 6.48 -9.04
N CYS A 118 12.76 6.16 -8.96
CA CYS A 118 11.81 6.40 -10.03
C CYS A 118 10.53 6.98 -9.44
N ASP A 119 10.00 8.05 -10.04
CA ASP A 119 8.77 8.68 -9.59
C ASP A 119 7.96 9.22 -10.76
N TYR A 120 6.64 9.30 -10.59
CA TYR A 120 5.75 9.93 -11.56
C TYR A 120 6.01 11.44 -11.65
N SER A 121 6.31 12.08 -10.52
CA SER A 121 6.54 13.52 -10.40
C SER A 121 8.00 13.82 -10.02
N VAL A 122 8.88 13.79 -11.01
CA VAL A 122 10.30 14.10 -10.82
C VAL A 122 10.52 15.59 -10.54
N ARG A 123 11.31 15.89 -9.51
CA ARG A 123 11.67 17.25 -9.12
C ARG A 123 12.84 17.77 -9.94
N LYS A 124 12.99 19.10 -9.98
CA LYS A 124 14.16 19.75 -10.59
C LYS A 124 15.45 19.45 -9.85
N GLU A 125 15.36 19.35 -8.52
CA GLU A 125 16.51 19.24 -7.63
C GLU A 125 16.24 18.21 -6.53
N TYR A 126 17.25 17.37 -6.29
CA TYR A 126 17.31 16.39 -5.22
C TYR A 126 18.59 16.59 -4.40
N ALA A 127 18.72 15.88 -3.28
CA ALA A 127 19.95 15.87 -2.50
C ALA A 127 21.17 15.42 -3.34
N PRO A 128 22.39 15.86 -3.03
CA PRO A 128 23.59 15.47 -3.77
C PRO A 128 23.72 13.94 -3.92
N GLY A 129 23.94 13.47 -5.15
CA GLY A 129 24.08 12.05 -5.48
C GLY A 129 22.76 11.30 -5.71
N VAL A 130 21.61 11.88 -5.37
CA VAL A 130 20.30 11.28 -5.65
C VAL A 130 19.95 11.46 -7.12
N GLN A 131 19.73 10.33 -7.81
CA GLN A 131 19.26 10.30 -9.19
C GLN A 131 17.85 9.71 -9.24
N VAL A 132 16.92 10.45 -9.86
CA VAL A 132 15.52 10.02 -10.01
C VAL A 132 15.11 10.11 -11.47
N PHE A 133 14.50 9.03 -11.97
CA PHE A 133 14.03 8.91 -13.35
C PHE A 133 12.50 9.01 -13.40
N PRO A 134 11.93 9.63 -14.44
CA PRO A 134 10.49 9.62 -14.63
C PRO A 134 10.03 8.20 -14.95
N GLY A 135 8.99 7.74 -14.26
CA GLY A 135 8.38 6.45 -14.57
C GLY A 135 7.22 6.11 -13.68
N ASN A 136 6.45 5.13 -14.10
CA ASN A 136 5.25 4.66 -13.42
C ASN A 136 5.14 3.14 -13.56
N LEU A 137 4.84 2.46 -12.45
CA LEU A 137 4.79 1.00 -12.37
C LEU A 137 3.78 0.37 -13.33
N ASP A 138 2.69 1.06 -13.61
CA ASP A 138 1.59 0.55 -14.47
C ASP A 138 1.40 1.35 -15.76
N ALA A 139 2.39 2.15 -16.16
CA ALA A 139 2.35 2.84 -17.44
C ALA A 139 2.60 1.91 -18.62
N GLU A 140 2.02 2.25 -19.76
CA GLU A 140 2.35 1.66 -21.05
C GLU A 140 3.82 1.97 -21.37
N GLY A 141 4.66 0.92 -21.43
CA GLY A 141 6.10 1.02 -21.62
C GLY A 141 6.95 0.64 -20.38
N GLY A 142 6.34 0.53 -19.20
CA GLY A 142 7.02 0.13 -17.97
C GLY A 142 8.00 1.19 -17.44
N LEU A 143 8.86 0.76 -16.52
CA LEU A 143 9.94 1.55 -15.94
C LEU A 143 11.13 1.61 -16.92
N PRO A 144 11.90 2.73 -16.93
CA PRO A 144 13.00 2.96 -17.87
C PRO A 144 14.29 2.20 -17.49
N PHE A 145 14.17 0.91 -17.17
CA PHE A 145 15.28 0.05 -16.75
C PHE A 145 15.24 -1.30 -17.47
N GLU A 146 16.42 -1.90 -17.65
CA GLU A 146 16.56 -3.22 -18.25
C GLU A 146 16.04 -4.33 -17.32
N ASP A 147 15.70 -5.47 -17.93
CA ASP A 147 15.36 -6.69 -17.21
C ASP A 147 16.51 -7.14 -16.31
N GLY A 148 16.20 -7.62 -15.10
CA GLY A 148 17.22 -8.21 -14.23
C GLY A 148 18.33 -7.24 -13.82
N SER A 149 18.01 -5.96 -13.66
CA SER A 149 18.98 -4.91 -13.40
C SER A 149 19.19 -4.61 -11.91
N PHE A 150 18.23 -4.94 -11.04
CA PHE A 150 18.27 -4.59 -9.61
C PHE A 150 18.35 -5.81 -8.68
N ASP A 151 19.16 -5.69 -7.63
CA ASP A 151 19.23 -6.66 -6.55
C ASP A 151 18.10 -6.44 -5.51
N ALA A 152 17.66 -5.19 -5.36
CA ALA A 152 16.53 -4.80 -4.52
C ALA A 152 15.63 -3.77 -5.22
N VAL A 153 14.31 -3.95 -5.08
CA VAL A 153 13.31 -2.94 -5.47
C VAL A 153 12.49 -2.58 -4.23
N THR A 154 12.40 -1.31 -3.89
CA THR A 154 11.56 -0.80 -2.81
C THR A 154 10.38 -0.01 -3.38
N SER A 155 9.23 -0.09 -2.71
CA SER A 155 8.03 0.67 -3.07
C SER A 155 7.22 0.95 -1.82
N TRP A 156 7.31 2.19 -1.34
CA TRP A 156 6.85 2.57 -0.01
C TRP A 156 5.59 3.43 -0.08
N ALA A 157 4.45 2.89 0.35
CA ALA A 157 3.14 3.54 0.24
C ALA A 157 2.81 3.98 -1.20
N VAL A 158 2.93 3.04 -2.15
CA VAL A 158 2.73 3.28 -3.59
C VAL A 158 1.69 2.34 -4.19
N ILE A 159 1.71 1.07 -3.80
CA ILE A 159 0.91 0.02 -4.46
C ILE A 159 -0.61 0.24 -4.33
N GLU A 160 -1.03 0.97 -3.29
CA GLU A 160 -2.41 1.40 -3.06
C GLU A 160 -2.93 2.47 -4.05
N HIS A 161 -2.01 3.13 -4.77
CA HIS A 161 -2.29 4.18 -5.74
C HIS A 161 -2.31 3.69 -7.20
N VAL A 162 -1.76 2.50 -7.45
CA VAL A 162 -1.57 1.95 -8.79
C VAL A 162 -2.91 1.49 -9.40
N ARG A 163 -3.18 1.88 -10.65
CA ARG A 163 -4.41 1.58 -11.39
C ARG A 163 -4.47 0.11 -11.86
N ASP A 164 -3.34 -0.45 -12.30
CA ASP A 164 -3.17 -1.88 -12.59
C ASP A 164 -2.08 -2.52 -11.68
N PRO A 165 -2.47 -3.03 -10.50
CA PRO A 165 -1.54 -3.68 -9.57
C PRO A 165 -0.84 -4.91 -10.15
N HIS A 166 -1.45 -5.59 -11.12
CA HIS A 166 -0.82 -6.75 -11.79
C HIS A 166 0.27 -6.30 -12.76
N ALA A 167 0.04 -5.22 -13.52
CA ALA A 167 1.08 -4.62 -14.35
C ALA A 167 2.26 -4.16 -13.50
N ALA A 168 1.99 -3.47 -12.38
CA ALA A 168 3.03 -3.05 -11.45
C ALA A 168 3.87 -4.21 -10.92
N MET A 169 3.25 -5.31 -10.48
CA MET A 169 4.02 -6.45 -9.98
C MET A 169 4.78 -7.20 -11.09
N ARG A 170 4.24 -7.27 -12.31
CA ARG A 170 5.00 -7.78 -13.48
C ARG A 170 6.25 -6.95 -13.71
N GLU A 171 6.13 -5.64 -13.58
CA GLU A 171 7.22 -4.71 -13.81
C GLU A 171 8.30 -4.77 -12.72
N VAL A 172 7.89 -4.81 -11.45
CA VAL A 172 8.79 -5.10 -10.32
C VAL A 172 9.55 -6.41 -10.56
N ARG A 173 8.83 -7.47 -10.95
CA ARG A 173 9.47 -8.75 -11.24
C ARG A 173 10.42 -8.67 -12.43
N ARG A 174 10.10 -7.91 -13.48
CA ARG A 174 10.93 -7.77 -14.69
C ARG A 174 12.30 -7.18 -14.34
N VAL A 175 12.31 -6.05 -13.64
CA VAL A 175 13.55 -5.32 -13.32
C VAL A 175 14.39 -6.00 -12.22
N LEU A 176 13.79 -6.86 -11.40
CA LEU A 176 14.54 -7.65 -10.41
C LEU A 176 15.43 -8.71 -11.07
N LYS A 177 16.68 -8.83 -10.59
CA LYS A 177 17.55 -9.98 -10.84
C LYS A 177 16.92 -11.27 -10.29
N PRO A 178 17.19 -12.44 -10.88
CA PRO A 178 16.90 -13.71 -10.22
C PRO A 178 17.54 -13.75 -8.83
N GLY A 179 16.75 -14.09 -7.81
CA GLY A 179 17.18 -14.03 -6.39
C GLY A 179 17.10 -12.64 -5.74
N GLY A 180 16.76 -11.59 -6.48
CA GLY A 180 16.58 -10.24 -5.96
C GLY A 180 15.29 -10.07 -5.13
N PHE A 181 15.23 -9.02 -4.33
CA PHE A 181 14.16 -8.81 -3.35
C PHE A 181 13.29 -7.58 -3.66
N PHE A 182 11.98 -7.75 -3.52
CA PHE A 182 11.00 -6.67 -3.49
C PHE A 182 10.59 -6.35 -2.06
N PHE A 183 10.52 -5.06 -1.71
CA PHE A 183 10.05 -4.59 -0.41
C PHE A 183 8.94 -3.58 -0.62
N CYS A 184 7.83 -3.76 0.07
CA CYS A 184 6.78 -2.74 0.06
C CYS A 184 6.08 -2.60 1.40
N ASP A 185 5.43 -1.44 1.56
CA ASP A 185 4.39 -1.24 2.54
C ASP A 185 3.14 -0.64 1.94
N THR A 186 2.00 -0.96 2.54
CA THR A 186 0.69 -0.44 2.12
C THR A 186 -0.29 -0.45 3.29
N PRO A 187 -1.25 0.49 3.33
CA PRO A 187 -2.32 0.46 4.31
C PRO A 187 -3.15 -0.82 4.27
N LEU A 188 -3.49 -1.32 5.45
CA LEU A 188 -4.40 -2.44 5.62
C LEU A 188 -5.83 -1.96 5.82
N CYS A 189 -6.79 -2.62 5.16
CA CYS A 189 -8.17 -2.52 5.54
C CYS A 189 -8.31 -3.32 6.84
N GLY A 190 -8.60 -2.64 7.95
CA GLY A 190 -8.53 -3.21 9.27
C GLY A 190 -9.44 -4.41 9.48
N ASP A 191 -9.05 -5.18 10.50
CA ASP A 191 -9.89 -6.19 11.13
C ASP A 191 -11.24 -5.63 11.62
N ALA A 192 -12.09 -6.47 12.21
CA ALA A 192 -13.45 -6.10 12.64
C ALA A 192 -13.56 -4.85 13.54
N SER A 193 -12.46 -4.29 14.06
CA SER A 193 -12.45 -3.05 14.83
C SER A 193 -12.50 -1.76 14.01
N GLU A 194 -12.35 -1.84 12.67
CA GLU A 194 -12.63 -0.74 11.72
C GLU A 194 -14.03 -0.85 11.08
N ARG A 195 -14.84 -1.84 11.51
CA ARG A 195 -16.18 -2.09 10.94
C ARG A 195 -17.31 -1.28 11.54
N ASP A 196 -17.04 -0.23 12.32
CA ASP A 196 -18.13 0.61 12.81
C ASP A 196 -18.60 1.62 11.75
N VAL A 197 -19.63 1.21 11.03
CA VAL A 197 -20.88 1.96 10.75
C VAL A 197 -20.76 3.36 10.09
N ALA A 198 -19.64 3.71 9.44
CA ALA A 198 -19.57 4.83 8.48
C ALA A 198 -18.32 4.83 7.57
N ALA A 199 -18.03 3.74 6.84
CA ALA A 199 -17.21 3.78 5.62
C ALA A 199 -15.83 4.48 5.70
N ARG A 200 -15.03 4.29 6.75
CA ARG A 200 -13.72 4.94 6.86
C ARG A 200 -12.65 4.02 7.41
N SER A 201 -11.85 3.44 6.52
CA SER A 201 -10.42 3.53 6.77
C SER A 201 -10.04 4.96 6.41
N HIS A 202 -9.42 5.71 7.31
CA HIS A 202 -8.83 7.02 6.99
C HIS A 202 -7.80 6.93 5.85
N TRP A 203 -7.38 5.71 5.50
CA TRP A 203 -6.59 5.40 4.34
C TRP A 203 -7.37 5.36 3.03
N PHE A 204 -8.71 5.26 3.00
CA PHE A 204 -9.41 5.36 1.71
C PHE A 204 -9.65 6.84 1.37
N CYS A 205 -8.83 7.37 0.47
CA CYS A 205 -8.83 8.77 0.06
C CYS A 205 -8.61 8.88 -1.46
N PRO A 206 -9.60 8.54 -2.30
CA PRO A 206 -9.53 8.83 -3.73
C PRO A 206 -9.33 10.34 -3.98
N PRO A 207 -8.54 10.76 -4.98
CA PRO A 207 -7.97 9.94 -6.05
C PRO A 207 -6.68 9.19 -5.68
N GLU A 208 -6.13 9.41 -4.48
CA GLU A 208 -4.84 8.84 -4.06
C GLU A 208 -4.97 7.34 -3.74
N HIS A 209 -5.62 6.99 -2.64
CA HIS A 209 -5.72 5.60 -2.20
C HIS A 209 -6.94 4.92 -2.83
N ILE A 210 -6.73 4.29 -3.99
CA ILE A 210 -7.78 3.60 -4.75
C ILE A 210 -7.89 2.12 -4.38
N HIS A 211 -6.91 1.57 -3.66
CA HIS A 211 -6.90 0.23 -3.10
C HIS A 211 -6.53 0.26 -1.62
N VAL A 212 -7.32 -0.40 -0.78
CA VAL A 212 -6.92 -0.67 0.61
C VAL A 212 -6.91 -2.19 0.77
N PHE A 213 -5.71 -2.75 0.90
CA PHE A 213 -5.47 -4.18 0.85
C PHE A 213 -5.96 -4.87 2.13
N SER A 214 -6.56 -6.04 1.98
CA SER A 214 -6.55 -7.00 3.08
C SER A 214 -5.17 -7.64 3.18
N TYR A 215 -4.82 -8.14 4.35
CA TYR A 215 -3.52 -8.75 4.57
C TYR A 215 -3.20 -9.90 3.60
N GLY A 216 -4.21 -10.72 3.28
CA GLY A 216 -4.03 -11.83 2.32
C GLY A 216 -4.03 -11.37 0.86
N SER A 217 -4.64 -10.22 0.54
CA SER A 217 -4.78 -9.77 -0.84
C SER A 217 -3.47 -9.28 -1.45
N LEU A 218 -2.61 -8.60 -0.68
CA LEU A 218 -1.28 -8.20 -1.15
C LEU A 218 -0.40 -9.42 -1.43
N SER A 219 -0.36 -10.39 -0.53
CA SER A 219 0.41 -11.62 -0.74
C SER A 219 -0.07 -12.40 -1.96
N ARG A 220 -1.39 -12.46 -2.20
CA ARG A 220 -1.96 -13.07 -3.42
C ARG A 220 -1.51 -12.36 -4.69
N LEU A 221 -1.49 -11.02 -4.68
CA LEU A 221 -1.04 -10.22 -5.82
C LEU A 221 0.44 -10.49 -6.14
N VAL A 222 1.28 -10.51 -5.11
CA VAL A 222 2.72 -10.78 -5.22
C VAL A 222 2.98 -12.20 -5.74
N TRP A 223 2.27 -13.20 -5.21
CA TRP A 223 2.35 -14.59 -5.70
C TRP A 223 1.89 -14.73 -7.15
N ALA A 224 0.79 -14.06 -7.54
CA ALA A 224 0.30 -14.10 -8.91
C ALA A 224 1.30 -13.54 -9.93
N ALA A 225 2.18 -12.63 -9.49
CA ALA A 225 3.28 -12.12 -10.31
C ALA A 225 4.47 -13.08 -10.40
N GLY A 226 4.51 -14.17 -9.62
CA GLY A 226 5.63 -15.12 -9.60
C GLY A 226 6.80 -14.68 -8.72
N LEU A 227 6.51 -14.02 -7.60
CA LEU A 227 7.45 -13.68 -6.52
C LEU A 227 7.08 -14.45 -5.24
N ASP A 228 8.07 -14.91 -4.49
CA ASP A 228 7.87 -15.65 -3.24
C ASP A 228 7.83 -14.69 -2.05
N VAL A 229 6.71 -14.63 -1.32
CA VAL A 229 6.62 -13.85 -0.07
C VAL A 229 7.47 -14.52 1.02
N VAL A 230 8.58 -13.90 1.41
CA VAL A 230 9.53 -14.43 2.41
C VAL A 230 9.35 -13.80 3.79
N TYR A 231 8.72 -12.62 3.86
CA TYR A 231 8.40 -11.95 5.11
C TYR A 231 7.14 -11.10 4.93
N SER A 232 6.20 -11.16 5.88
CA SER A 232 5.11 -10.20 5.95
C SER A 232 4.69 -9.99 7.39
N THR A 233 4.53 -8.73 7.79
CA THR A 233 4.05 -8.39 9.14
C THR A 233 3.09 -7.20 9.06
N PRO A 234 2.04 -7.18 9.89
CA PRO A 234 1.39 -5.91 10.19
C PRO A 234 2.38 -5.01 10.98
N SER A 235 2.25 -3.70 10.78
CA SER A 235 3.05 -2.65 11.42
C SER A 235 2.14 -1.45 11.75
N PHE A 236 2.68 -0.49 12.51
CA PHE A 236 1.96 0.74 12.86
C PHE A 236 2.62 1.95 12.22
N GLU A 237 1.81 2.81 11.63
CA GLU A 237 2.33 4.11 11.19
C GLU A 237 2.47 5.11 12.34
N ARG A 238 1.60 5.01 13.36
CA ARG A 238 1.55 5.92 14.51
C ARG A 238 2.08 5.23 15.78
N SER A 239 2.62 6.02 16.70
CA SER A 239 3.19 5.48 17.95
C SER A 239 2.22 4.54 18.68
N ALA A 240 2.73 3.35 19.02
CA ALA A 240 2.00 2.24 19.63
C ALA A 240 1.01 2.62 20.76
N PRO A 241 1.28 3.59 21.66
CA PRO A 241 0.38 3.88 22.78
C PRO A 241 -1.00 4.42 22.37
N ARG A 242 -1.07 5.30 21.35
CA ARG A 242 -2.34 5.90 20.90
C ARG A 242 -3.21 4.89 20.16
N TYR A 243 -2.59 4.01 19.37
CA TYR A 243 -3.30 2.92 18.70
C TYR A 243 -3.77 1.87 19.70
N VAL A 244 -2.93 1.46 20.66
CA VAL A 244 -3.32 0.51 21.72
C VAL A 244 -4.47 1.06 22.56
N ALA A 245 -4.45 2.35 22.92
CA ALA A 245 -5.58 2.99 23.61
C ALA A 245 -6.87 3.00 22.76
N ARG A 246 -6.76 3.32 21.46
CA ARG A 246 -7.88 3.25 20.51
C ARG A 246 -8.43 1.81 20.37
N ARG A 247 -7.55 0.82 20.34
CA ARG A 247 -7.89 -0.61 20.23
C ARG A 247 -8.52 -1.14 21.52
N LEU A 248 -7.98 -0.82 22.69
CA LEU A 248 -8.59 -1.16 23.98
C LEU A 248 -10.00 -0.59 24.06
N ARG A 249 -10.21 0.67 23.65
CA ARG A 249 -11.53 1.28 23.55
C ARG A 249 -12.43 0.49 22.58
N ASN A 250 -11.99 0.20 21.36
CA ASN A 250 -12.81 -0.47 20.36
C ASN A 250 -13.09 -1.96 20.71
N VAL A 251 -12.16 -2.64 21.37
CA VAL A 251 -12.34 -4.00 21.92
C VAL A 251 -13.33 -3.97 23.09
N LEU A 252 -13.23 -3.00 24.00
CA LEU A 252 -14.22 -2.82 25.06
C LEU A 252 -15.61 -2.54 24.48
N VAL A 253 -15.72 -1.63 23.52
CA VAL A 253 -16.97 -1.34 22.81
C VAL A 253 -17.49 -2.60 22.13
N GLY A 254 -16.69 -3.31 21.34
CA GLY A 254 -17.08 -4.55 20.65
C GLY A 254 -17.45 -5.71 21.59
N VAL A 255 -16.81 -5.83 22.76
CA VAL A 255 -17.14 -6.85 23.77
C VAL A 255 -18.43 -6.52 24.51
N VAL A 256 -18.66 -5.24 24.83
CA VAL A 256 -19.89 -4.75 25.50
C VAL A 256 -21.07 -4.79 24.54
N LEU A 257 -20.95 -4.22 23.34
CA LEU A 257 -21.97 -4.27 22.28
C LEU A 257 -22.20 -5.73 21.83
N GLY A 258 -21.15 -6.54 21.73
CA GLY A 258 -21.23 -7.95 21.37
C GLY A 258 -21.89 -8.83 22.42
N ARG A 259 -21.84 -8.45 23.71
CA ARG A 259 -22.65 -9.09 24.76
C ARG A 259 -24.13 -8.73 24.62
N ALA A 260 -24.45 -7.47 24.32
CA ALA A 260 -25.83 -7.04 24.08
C ALA A 260 -26.41 -7.69 22.82
N LEU A 261 -25.69 -7.66 21.69
CA LEU A 261 -26.13 -8.23 20.40
C LEU A 261 -26.30 -9.75 20.44
N ARG A 262 -25.46 -10.49 21.19
CA ARG A 262 -25.66 -11.92 21.45
C ARG A 262 -27.00 -12.24 22.11
N HIS A 263 -27.51 -11.32 22.90
CA HIS A 263 -28.77 -11.49 23.62
C HIS A 263 -29.99 -11.28 22.72
N PHE A 264 -29.84 -10.55 21.61
CA PHE A 264 -30.92 -10.21 20.68
C PHE A 264 -30.88 -11.00 19.36
N ASP A 265 -29.70 -11.36 18.85
CA ASP A 265 -29.54 -12.12 17.60
C ASP A 265 -28.21 -12.91 17.58
N ALA A 266 -28.29 -14.19 17.95
CA ALA A 266 -27.14 -15.09 18.04
C ALA A 266 -26.52 -15.41 16.66
N ASP A 267 -27.34 -15.46 15.60
CA ASP A 267 -26.87 -15.75 14.25
C ASP A 267 -26.18 -14.53 13.61
N ALA A 268 -26.68 -13.32 13.86
CA ALA A 268 -25.99 -12.09 13.49
C ALA A 268 -24.68 -11.93 14.26
N TRP A 269 -24.63 -12.38 15.52
CA TRP A 269 -23.39 -12.45 16.28
C TRP A 269 -22.40 -13.46 15.68
N GLU A 270 -22.82 -14.69 15.36
CA GLU A 270 -21.91 -15.73 14.83
C GLU A 270 -21.34 -15.33 13.46
N ARG A 271 -22.17 -14.72 12.58
CA ARG A 271 -21.72 -14.11 11.32
C ARG A 271 -20.72 -12.97 11.52
N ARG A 272 -20.83 -12.19 12.60
CA ARG A 272 -19.90 -11.09 12.93
C ARG A 272 -18.62 -11.60 13.61
N ARG A 273 -18.72 -12.62 14.46
CA ARG A 273 -17.64 -13.24 15.24
C ARG A 273 -16.61 -13.94 14.35
N GLN A 274 -17.07 -14.68 13.32
CA GLN A 274 -16.17 -15.33 12.34
C GLN A 274 -15.37 -14.34 11.49
N ARG A 275 -15.63 -13.03 11.63
CA ARG A 275 -14.96 -11.97 10.87
C ARG A 275 -14.06 -11.07 11.72
N VAL A 276 -13.83 -11.43 12.99
CA VAL A 276 -12.86 -10.76 13.86
C VAL A 276 -11.46 -11.30 13.56
N VAL A 277 -10.79 -10.69 12.60
CA VAL A 277 -9.36 -10.92 12.35
C VAL A 277 -8.57 -10.35 13.55
N THR A 278 -7.57 -11.05 14.06
CA THR A 278 -6.77 -10.63 15.23
C THR A 278 -5.54 -9.81 14.85
N GLN A 279 -5.53 -9.19 13.67
CA GLN A 279 -4.35 -8.51 13.13
C GLN A 279 -4.14 -7.15 13.80
N ILE A 280 -2.97 -6.96 14.39
CA ILE A 280 -2.62 -5.71 15.08
C ILE A 280 -1.66 -4.91 14.20
N GLY A 281 -2.17 -3.87 13.54
CA GLY A 281 -1.43 -2.97 12.65
C GLY A 281 -2.35 -2.28 11.65
N ASP A 282 -1.94 -1.13 11.12
CA ASP A 282 -2.64 -0.38 10.06
C ASP A 282 -1.85 -0.32 8.74
N ILE A 283 -0.63 -0.85 8.73
CA ILE A 283 0.22 -1.03 7.55
C ILE A 283 0.63 -2.51 7.44
N GLN A 284 0.69 -3.05 6.22
CA GLN A 284 1.37 -4.32 5.94
C GLN A 284 2.75 -4.02 5.37
N LEU A 285 3.79 -4.51 6.04
CA LEU A 285 5.13 -4.63 5.47
C LEU A 285 5.25 -6.00 4.81
N LEU A 286 5.83 -6.04 3.61
CA LEU A 286 6.05 -7.27 2.87
C LEU A 286 7.43 -7.28 2.20
N VAL A 287 8.10 -8.43 2.26
CA VAL A 287 9.30 -8.73 1.48
C VAL A 287 9.02 -9.96 0.63
N ALA A 288 9.32 -9.86 -0.65
CA ALA A 288 9.24 -10.95 -1.59
C ALA A 288 10.57 -11.15 -2.31
N GLN A 289 10.80 -12.37 -2.81
CA GLN A 289 12.00 -12.71 -3.57
C GLN A 289 11.61 -13.19 -4.96
N LYS A 290 12.33 -12.74 -5.99
CA LYS A 290 12.24 -13.35 -7.32
C LYS A 290 12.97 -14.69 -7.28
N PRO A 291 12.35 -15.81 -7.70
CA PRO A 291 13.03 -17.09 -7.78
C PRO A 291 14.32 -17.00 -8.60
N ARG A 292 15.33 -17.80 -8.25
CA ARG A 292 16.64 -17.79 -8.93
C ARG A 292 16.62 -18.48 -10.31
N GLY A 293 15.61 -19.30 -10.56
CA GLY A 293 15.54 -20.24 -11.68
C GLY A 293 15.09 -21.60 -11.18
#